data_AF-K1TLR1-F1
#
_entry.id   AF-K1TLR1-F1
#
_cell.length_a   1.000
_cell.length_b   1.000
_cell.length_c   1.000
_cell.angle_alpha   90.00
_cell.angle_beta   90.00
_cell.angle_gamma   90.00
#
_symmetry.space_group_name_H-M   'P 1'
#
loop_
_entity.id
_entity.type
_entity.pdbx_description
1 polymer ?
#
loop_
_entity_poly.entity_id
_entity_poly.type
_entity_poly.pdbx_seq_one_letter_code
_entity_poly.pdbx_strand_id
1 'polypeptide(L)' 'DALVNKTDLSGDEKLSGHAHWMNELYAKYPAVNADDAENIIKREIGAVFEQVLLDAGVYKRSDEGKAAFLRFIDSVK' A
#
# COMPACT_ATOMS: atom_id res chain seq x y z
N ASP A 1 -14.66 5.45 -2.12
CA ASP A 1 -16.00 4.81 -2.16
C ASP A 1 -15.98 3.35 -1.75
N ALA A 2 -15.25 2.46 -2.44
CA ALA A 2 -15.22 1.02 -2.10
C ALA A 2 -14.90 0.74 -0.62
N LEU A 3 -13.90 1.43 -0.06
CA LEU A 3 -13.52 1.35 1.37
C LEU A 3 -14.70 1.65 2.32
N VAL A 4 -15.48 2.69 2.02
CA VAL A 4 -16.63 3.14 2.84
C VAL A 4 -17.82 2.21 2.67
N ASN A 5 -18.10 1.81 1.43
CA ASN A 5 -19.29 1.02 1.09
C ASN A 5 -19.08 -0.50 1.22
N LYS A 6 -17.87 -0.95 1.56
CA LYS A 6 -17.48 -2.37 1.61
C LYS A 6 -17.81 -3.10 0.30
N THR A 7 -17.53 -2.45 -0.82
CA THR A 7 -17.85 -2.97 -2.16
C THR A 7 -16.97 -4.19 -2.47
N ASP A 8 -17.58 -5.29 -2.92
CA ASP A 8 -16.78 -6.40 -3.44
C ASP A 8 -16.13 -6.00 -4.77
N LEU A 9 -14.80 -6.10 -4.84
CA LEU A 9 -14.00 -5.75 -6.01
C LEU A 9 -13.68 -6.97 -6.90
N SER A 10 -14.06 -8.19 -6.50
CA SER A 10 -13.70 -9.43 -7.19
C SER A 10 -14.12 -9.47 -8.67
N GLY A 11 -15.24 -8.82 -9.00
CA GLY A 11 -15.76 -8.72 -10.36
C GLY A 11 -15.29 -7.49 -11.16
N ASP A 12 -14.48 -6.62 -10.57
CA ASP A 12 -13.99 -5.41 -11.25
C ASP A 12 -12.77 -5.74 -12.13
N GLU A 13 -12.84 -5.43 -13.42
CA GLU A 13 -11.78 -5.74 -14.38
C GLU A 13 -10.43 -5.10 -14.00
N LYS A 14 -10.45 -3.92 -13.37
CA LYS A 14 -9.24 -3.16 -13.02
C LYS A 14 -8.81 -3.39 -11.58
N LEU A 15 -9.76 -3.68 -10.69
CA LEU A 15 -9.53 -3.71 -9.24
C LEU A 15 -9.59 -5.11 -8.63
N SER A 16 -9.97 -6.14 -9.38
CA SER A 16 -10.03 -7.53 -8.90
C SER A 16 -8.75 -8.02 -8.24
N GLY A 17 -7.57 -7.62 -8.75
CA GLY A 17 -6.28 -7.93 -8.15
C GLY A 17 -6.08 -7.38 -6.73
N HIS A 18 -6.85 -6.37 -6.34
CA HIS A 18 -6.82 -5.75 -5.01
C HIS A 18 -7.92 -6.26 -4.09
N ALA A 19 -8.83 -7.14 -4.55
CA ALA A 19 -10.01 -7.56 -3.79
C ALA A 19 -9.64 -8.21 -2.45
N HIS A 20 -8.60 -9.04 -2.43
CA HIS A 20 -8.13 -9.67 -1.19
C HIS A 20 -7.65 -8.64 -0.17
N TRP A 21 -6.74 -7.74 -0.58
CA TRP A 21 -6.23 -6.66 0.26
C TRP A 21 -7.35 -5.73 0.74
N MET A 22 -8.31 -5.42 -0.13
CA MET A 22 -9.45 -4.58 0.22
C MET A 22 -10.33 -5.22 1.32
N ASN A 23 -10.52 -6.54 1.27
CA ASN A 23 -11.23 -7.28 2.33
C ASN A 23 -10.51 -7.22 3.68
N GLU A 24 -9.17 -7.24 3.70
CA GLU A 24 -8.40 -7.03 4.92
C GLU A 24 -8.64 -5.64 5.50
N LEU A 25 -8.70 -4.61 4.65
CA LEU A 25 -8.98 -3.24 5.10
C LEU A 25 -10.42 -3.09 5.63
N TYR A 26 -11.40 -3.79 5.05
CA TYR A 26 -12.78 -3.80 5.58
C TYR A 26 -12.86 -4.38 7.00
N ALA A 27 -12.06 -5.41 7.29
CA ALA A 27 -11.96 -6.00 8.61
C ALA A 27 -11.20 -5.08 9.59
N LYS A 28 -10.12 -4.45 9.12
CA LYS A 28 -9.27 -3.55 9.91
C LYS A 28 -9.94 -2.22 10.26
N TYR A 29 -10.81 -1.71 9.37
CA TYR A 29 -11.51 -0.43 9.50
C TYR A 29 -13.04 -0.61 9.41
N PRO A 30 -13.70 -1.17 10.44
CA PRO A 30 -15.11 -1.53 10.36
C PRO A 30 -16.07 -0.33 10.26
N ALA A 31 -15.65 0.86 10.69
CA ALA A 31 -16.44 2.09 10.79
C ALA A 31 -15.80 3.29 10.07
N VAL A 32 -15.14 3.05 8.93
CA VAL A 32 -14.56 4.11 8.09
C VAL A 32 -15.64 4.98 7.44
N ASN A 33 -15.43 6.29 7.42
CA ASN A 33 -16.25 7.25 6.68
C ASN A 33 -15.46 7.86 5.51
N ALA A 34 -16.12 8.72 4.72
CA ALA A 34 -15.50 9.34 3.54
C ALA A 34 -14.30 10.23 3.86
N ASP A 35 -14.33 10.95 4.99
CA ASP A 35 -13.26 11.88 5.40
C ASP A 35 -11.98 11.13 5.79
N ASP A 36 -12.14 9.94 6.37
CA ASP A 36 -11.03 9.08 6.79
C ASP A 36 -10.48 8.20 5.65
N ALA A 37 -11.33 7.86 4.67
CA ALA A 37 -11.04 6.84 3.68
C ALA A 37 -9.78 7.13 2.84
N GLU A 38 -9.60 8.37 2.39
CA GLU A 38 -8.43 8.75 1.59
C GLU A 38 -7.12 8.61 2.38
N ASN A 39 -7.12 9.07 3.64
CA ASN A 39 -5.95 8.99 4.51
C ASN A 39 -5.62 7.54 4.87
N ILE A 40 -6.64 6.71 5.10
CA ILE A 40 -6.45 5.27 5.35
C ILE A 40 -5.81 4.61 4.12
N ILE A 41 -6.35 4.83 2.92
CA ILE A 41 -5.78 4.24 1.69
C ILE A 41 -4.33 4.68 1.49
N LYS A 42 -4.02 5.98 1.65
CA LYS A 42 -2.63 6.47 1.55
C LYS A 42 -1.70 5.79 2.54
N ARG A 43 -2.14 5.63 3.80
CA ARG A 43 -1.34 4.96 4.83
C ARG A 43 -1.08 3.49 4.48
N GLU A 44 -2.13 2.77 4.09
CA GLU A 44 -2.02 1.33 3.82
C GLU A 44 -1.19 1.05 2.57
N ILE A 45 -1.30 1.89 1.53
CA ILE A 45 -0.39 1.84 0.37
C ILE A 45 1.06 2.10 0.82
N GLY A 46 1.28 3.10 1.67
CA GLY A 46 2.61 3.40 2.20
C GLY A 46 3.23 2.21 2.95
N ALA A 47 2.44 1.52 3.77
CA ALA A 47 2.89 0.32 4.50
C ALA A 47 3.24 -0.85 3.55
N VAL A 48 2.44 -1.10 2.52
CA VAL A 48 2.76 -2.11 1.50
C VAL A 48 4.05 -1.74 0.77
N PHE A 49 4.21 -0.47 0.41
CA PHE A 49 5.39 0.01 -0.30
C PHE A 49 6.66 -0.08 0.55
N GLU A 50 6.58 0.26 1.85
CA GLU A 50 7.67 0.09 2.80
C GLU A 50 8.15 -1.36 2.85
N GLN A 51 7.22 -2.32 2.93
CA GLN A 51 7.56 -3.75 2.94
C GLN A 51 8.26 -4.18 1.66
N VAL A 52 7.77 -3.73 0.49
CA VAL A 52 8.41 -4.01 -0.80
C VAL A 52 9.86 -3.50 -0.84
N LEU A 53 10.12 -2.31 -0.30
CA LEU A 53 11.47 -1.75 -0.25
C LEU A 53 12.40 -2.50 0.72
N LEU A 54 11.87 -3.04 1.82
CA LEU A 54 12.61 -3.92 2.73
C LEU A 54 13.01 -5.23 2.04
N ASP A 55 12.06 -5.86 1.35
CA ASP A 55 12.28 -7.13 0.65
C ASP A 55 13.26 -6.98 -0.52
N ALA A 56 13.14 -5.88 -1.29
CA ALA A 56 14.07 -5.51 -2.35
C ALA A 56 15.49 -5.19 -1.84
N GLY A 57 15.68 -5.12 -0.52
CA GLY A 57 16.97 -4.85 0.11
C GLY A 57 17.44 -3.41 0.01
N VAL A 58 16.57 -2.50 -0.44
CA VAL A 58 16.88 -1.06 -0.58
C VAL A 58 17.25 -0.46 0.77
N TYR A 59 16.57 -0.88 1.85
CA TYR A 59 16.87 -0.41 3.22
C TYR A 59 17.87 -1.27 3.99
N LYS A 60 18.51 -2.28 3.35
CA LYS A 60 19.56 -3.06 4.02
C LYS A 60 20.74 -2.15 4.35
N ARG A 61 21.28 -2.29 5.55
CA ARG A 61 22.45 -1.52 6.02
C ARG A 61 23.80 -2.08 5.54
N SER A 62 23.79 -3.03 4.61
CA SER A 62 24.99 -3.43 3.85
C SER A 62 25.40 -2.34 2.87
N ASP A 63 26.59 -2.44 2.28
CA ASP A 63 27.08 -1.43 1.36
C ASP A 63 26.29 -1.42 0.03
N GLU A 64 25.81 -2.58 -0.43
CA GLU A 64 24.93 -2.72 -1.59
C GLU A 64 23.56 -2.08 -1.34
N GLY A 65 23.00 -2.29 -0.14
CA GLY A 65 21.72 -1.71 0.26
C GLY A 65 21.79 -0.18 0.35
N LYS A 66 22.84 0.37 0.99
CA LYS A 66 23.09 1.83 1.00
C LYS A 66 23.20 2.41 -0.41
N ALA A 67 23.92 1.75 -1.32
CA ALA A 67 24.05 2.19 -2.70
C ALA A 67 22.71 2.15 -3.46
N ALA A 68 21.91 1.10 -3.24
CA ALA A 68 20.56 1.00 -3.81
C ALA A 68 19.61 2.08 -3.28
N PHE A 69 19.66 2.37 -1.97
CA PHE A 69 18.91 3.46 -1.36
C PHE A 69 19.24 4.82 -1.98
N LEU A 70 20.53 5.13 -2.16
CA LEU A 70 20.95 6.39 -2.79
C LEU A 70 20.44 6.51 -4.23
N ARG A 71 20.48 5.43 -5.03
CA ARG A 71 19.89 5.41 -6.37
C ARG A 71 18.38 5.63 -6.35
N PHE A 72 17.68 5.02 -5.39
CA PHE A 72 16.24 5.21 -5.24
C PHE A 72 15.89 6.67 -4.90
N ILE A 73 16.56 7.28 -3.92
CA ILE A 73 16.34 8.68 -3.53
C ILE A 73 16.58 9.64 -4.70
N ASP A 74 17.59 9.37 -5.53
CA ASP A 74 17.85 10.19 -6.71
C ASP A 74 16.77 10.04 -7.79
N SER A 75 16.16 8.86 -7.91
CA SER A 75 15.09 8.60 -8.90
C SER A 75 13.73 9.21 -8.56
N VAL A 76 13.51 9.60 -7.29
CA VAL A 76 12.25 10.19 -6.81
C VAL A 76 12.35 11.72 -6.60
N LYS A 77 13.47 12.33 -7.01
CA LYS A 77 13.63 13.78 -7.08
C LYS A 77 12.96 14.38 -8.32
#